data_AF-A0AAX6Q342-F1
#
_entry.id   AF-A0AAX6Q342-F1
#
_cell.length_a   1.000
_cell.length_b   1.000
_cell.length_c   1.000
_cell.angle_alpha   90.00
_cell.angle_beta   90.00
_cell.angle_gamma   90.00
#
_symmetry.space_group_name_H-M   'P 1'
#
loop_
_entity.id
_entity.type
_entity.pdbx_description
1 polymer ?
#
loop_
_entity_poly.entity_id
_entity_poly.type
_entity_poly.pdbx_seq_one_letter_code
_entity_poly.pdbx_strand_id
1 'polypeptide(L)'
;MLLLARGLGCRSRAADTHGPGEQEGDACGVHQLATLLVELDPEDEASRLLAADALYRLGRPDDAHKSLLVALSRRPQAAAVLVRLALLQLHRGFSYDANQLVKKVVQTGDTACLQPTLDIFSHEDRQLLQGHCHSRALSILRTQPCGADSGAHTREAIAYLSLAIFAAGSKASESLLVRARCYGLLGQKKTAMFDFNSVLRAEPGNVLALCGRALLYLALDQLQEAVDDVASALRLDPGTVVPELHSLKPEAQLLLTQGLHAHCRALLSQLLNSRPPLMDEAAHGLLAMGEALIRVNASQPGWHILLVDILTALGRYEEARAHLQPALQSSSPPAAARARRGLLQLKKGNVATAAQDLQCLAETDAQDLSFLLRLLQPSEQQSLTQAAAQEASTLLGAGQPGQALGYCSLAVLAGGSLTCHLRLRAICLGELQQFGRALGDLDHVLQEGAGDSDLQVRTEDFCSRGRLLLGLRDKEGAAGAFTRALELSPALAQRSLWERPGQAPVAHVFLHFGQHCLEEQRYEEAWTAAQSGLLVDPNHGGLKKLKARTRKEASSGCRLH
;
A
#
# COMPACT_ATOMS: atom_id res chain seq x y z
N MET A 1 64.09 -16.22 19.40
CA MET A 1 64.16 -15.01 18.55
C MET A 1 63.01 -15.02 17.53
N LEU A 2 61.80 -15.47 17.84
CA LEU A 2 60.68 -14.66 18.36
C LEU A 2 61.02 -13.17 18.57
N LEU A 3 60.69 -12.29 17.60
CA LEU A 3 60.20 -10.88 17.76
C LEU A 3 60.38 -9.91 16.55
N LEU A 4 60.53 -10.33 15.28
CA LEU A 4 60.68 -9.38 14.16
C LEU A 4 59.76 -9.56 12.94
N ALA A 5 58.52 -10.04 13.12
CA ALA A 5 57.51 -10.00 12.05
C ALA A 5 56.07 -9.69 12.53
N ARG A 6 55.92 -9.08 13.70
CA ARG A 6 54.67 -8.43 14.14
C ARG A 6 54.90 -6.92 14.13
N GLY A 7 54.77 -6.30 12.96
CA GLY A 7 55.09 -4.88 12.84
C GLY A 7 54.89 -4.24 11.47
N LEU A 8 53.88 -4.65 10.70
CA LEU A 8 53.39 -3.84 9.57
C LEU A 8 51.86 -3.87 9.54
N GLY A 9 51.26 -3.31 10.59
CA GLY A 9 49.91 -2.77 10.56
C GLY A 9 49.99 -1.24 10.39
N CYS A 10 49.29 -0.74 9.37
CA CYS A 10 48.95 0.67 9.13
C CYS A 10 50.09 1.63 8.72
N ARG A 11 50.33 1.72 7.41
CA ARG A 11 50.45 3.04 6.75
C ARG A 11 49.58 3.11 5.50
N SER A 12 48.82 4.19 5.47
CA SER A 12 47.86 4.66 4.48
C SER A 12 48.47 4.88 3.10
N ARG A 13 47.65 4.62 2.06
CA ARG A 13 47.63 5.29 0.74
C ARG A 13 48.99 5.86 0.28
N ALA A 14 49.76 5.05 -0.44
CA ALA A 14 50.66 5.54 -1.47
C ALA A 14 50.45 4.64 -2.69
N ALA A 15 50.10 5.27 -3.80
CA ALA A 15 49.80 4.62 -5.06
C ALA A 15 51.00 3.85 -5.60
N ASP A 16 50.69 2.74 -6.27
CA ASP A 16 51.58 1.86 -7.02
C ASP A 16 52.61 2.62 -7.86
N THR A 17 53.88 2.24 -7.75
CA THR A 17 54.87 2.24 -8.84
C THR A 17 56.12 1.45 -8.40
N HIS A 18 55.98 0.14 -8.21
CA HIS A 18 57.14 -0.77 -8.22
C HIS A 18 57.14 -1.54 -9.55
N GLY A 19 58.27 -1.52 -10.27
CA GLY A 19 58.40 -2.20 -11.56
C GLY A 19 58.38 -3.73 -11.41
N PRO A 20 58.00 -4.48 -12.46
CA PRO A 20 57.94 -5.95 -12.42
C PRO A 20 59.28 -6.59 -12.01
N GLY A 21 60.42 -5.97 -12.35
CA GLY A 21 61.76 -6.45 -11.97
C GLY A 21 62.11 -6.29 -10.48
N GLU A 22 61.48 -5.38 -9.73
CA GLU A 22 61.70 -5.23 -8.28
C GLU A 22 60.89 -6.29 -7.50
N GLN A 23 59.67 -6.60 -7.94
CA GLN A 23 58.84 -7.64 -7.34
C GLN A 23 59.40 -9.06 -7.55
N GLU A 24 60.02 -9.32 -8.71
CA GLU A 24 60.72 -10.58 -8.99
C GLU A 24 62.02 -10.72 -8.16
N GLY A 25 62.76 -9.62 -7.98
CA GLY A 25 63.96 -9.57 -7.13
C GLY A 25 63.65 -9.89 -5.67
N ASP A 26 62.59 -9.30 -5.12
CA ASP A 26 62.11 -9.58 -3.76
C ASP A 26 61.59 -11.02 -3.61
N ALA A 27 60.84 -11.55 -4.59
CA ALA A 27 60.34 -12.92 -4.55
C ALA A 27 61.47 -13.97 -4.58
N CYS A 28 62.54 -13.71 -5.34
CA CYS A 28 63.71 -14.60 -5.39
C CYS A 28 64.46 -14.63 -4.06
N GLY A 29 64.68 -13.48 -3.43
CA GLY A 29 65.30 -13.38 -2.11
C GLY A 29 64.46 -14.06 -1.02
N VAL A 30 63.14 -13.87 -1.03
CA VAL A 30 62.21 -14.55 -0.13
C VAL A 30 62.24 -16.06 -0.33
N HIS A 31 62.30 -16.54 -1.58
CA HIS A 31 62.39 -17.97 -1.87
C HIS A 31 63.67 -18.60 -1.31
N GLN A 32 64.83 -17.96 -1.50
CA GLN A 32 66.12 -18.45 -0.99
C GLN A 32 66.13 -18.53 0.54
N LEU A 33 65.65 -17.47 1.22
CA LEU A 33 65.55 -17.46 2.68
C LEU A 33 64.57 -18.52 3.19
N ALA A 34 63.39 -18.63 2.57
CA ALA A 34 62.40 -19.63 2.96
C ALA A 34 62.92 -21.05 2.77
N THR A 35 63.70 -21.31 1.71
CA THR A 35 64.31 -22.63 1.46
C THR A 35 65.33 -22.99 2.53
N LEU A 36 66.21 -22.04 2.92
CA LEU A 36 67.15 -22.23 4.02
C LEU A 36 66.42 -22.51 5.35
N LEU A 37 65.31 -21.82 5.61
CA LEU A 37 64.51 -22.07 6.82
C LEU A 37 63.89 -23.48 6.81
N VAL A 38 63.45 -23.98 5.66
CA VAL A 38 62.95 -25.35 5.51
C VAL A 38 64.07 -26.39 5.69
N GLU A 39 65.30 -26.10 5.28
CA GLU A 39 66.45 -26.98 5.50
C GLU A 39 66.85 -27.03 6.99
N LEU A 40 66.73 -25.90 7.70
CA LEU A 40 67.03 -25.80 9.13
C LEU A 40 65.96 -26.45 10.01
N ASP A 41 64.68 -26.29 9.65
CA ASP A 41 63.56 -26.96 10.31
C ASP A 41 62.57 -27.51 9.26
N PRO A 42 62.69 -28.80 8.89
CA PRO A 42 61.80 -29.40 7.91
C PRO A 42 60.36 -29.53 8.42
N GLU A 43 60.14 -29.45 9.74
CA GLU A 43 58.81 -29.54 10.35
C GLU A 43 58.06 -28.20 10.33
N ASP A 44 58.75 -27.08 10.10
CA ASP A 44 58.12 -25.76 10.05
C ASP A 44 57.22 -25.60 8.81
N GLU A 45 55.91 -25.56 9.06
CA GLU A 45 54.89 -25.38 8.04
C GLU A 45 54.92 -23.95 7.45
N ALA A 46 55.23 -22.94 8.28
CA ALA A 46 55.21 -21.56 7.83
C ALA A 46 56.30 -21.30 6.78
N SER A 47 57.52 -21.79 7.02
CA SER A 47 58.62 -21.68 6.06
C SER A 47 58.33 -22.43 4.76
N ARG A 48 57.67 -23.60 4.81
CA ARG A 48 57.24 -24.34 3.60
C ARG A 48 56.17 -23.60 2.80
N LEU A 49 55.18 -23.01 3.48
CA LEU A 49 54.15 -22.19 2.82
C LEU A 49 54.77 -20.97 2.15
N LEU A 50 55.67 -20.26 2.85
CA LEU A 50 56.39 -19.11 2.29
C LEU A 50 57.23 -19.49 1.07
N ALA A 51 57.91 -20.63 1.10
CA ALA A 51 58.69 -21.12 -0.03
C ALA A 51 57.79 -21.42 -1.25
N ALA A 52 56.63 -22.04 -1.03
CA ALA A 52 55.66 -22.32 -2.10
C ALA A 52 55.02 -21.05 -2.67
N ASP A 53 54.68 -20.09 -1.81
CA ASP A 53 54.13 -18.80 -2.21
C ASP A 53 55.13 -17.99 -3.06
N ALA A 54 56.42 -18.04 -2.69
CA ALA A 54 57.48 -17.44 -3.49
C ALA A 54 57.69 -18.14 -4.84
N LEU A 55 57.62 -19.47 -4.90
CA LEU A 55 57.68 -20.23 -6.16
C LEU A 55 56.54 -19.87 -7.12
N TYR A 56 55.32 -19.70 -6.58
CA TYR A 56 54.19 -19.24 -7.37
C TYR A 56 54.44 -17.84 -7.97
N ARG A 57 54.92 -16.88 -7.15
CA ARG A 57 55.26 -15.52 -7.61
C ARG A 57 56.38 -15.48 -8.65
N LEU A 58 57.30 -16.44 -8.60
CA LEU A 58 58.37 -16.62 -9.59
C LEU A 58 57.89 -17.29 -10.90
N GLY A 59 56.58 -17.51 -11.08
CA GLY A 59 56.03 -18.15 -12.27
C GLY A 59 56.28 -19.66 -12.34
N ARG A 60 56.54 -20.32 -11.20
CA ARG A 60 56.78 -21.77 -11.10
C ARG A 60 55.67 -22.50 -10.31
N PRO A 61 54.40 -22.47 -10.79
CA PRO A 61 53.26 -23.03 -10.05
C PRO A 61 53.34 -24.56 -9.86
N ASP A 62 53.96 -25.29 -10.79
CA ASP A 62 54.11 -26.76 -10.67
C ASP A 62 55.05 -27.16 -9.54
N ASP A 63 56.11 -26.38 -9.29
CA ASP A 63 57.05 -26.64 -8.20
C ASP A 63 56.45 -26.22 -6.85
N ALA A 64 55.69 -25.11 -6.83
CA ALA A 64 54.86 -24.74 -5.68
C ALA A 64 53.87 -25.87 -5.33
N HIS A 65 53.20 -26.44 -6.34
CA HIS A 65 52.26 -27.55 -6.17
C HIS A 65 52.92 -28.79 -5.56
N LYS A 66 54.08 -29.22 -6.08
CA LYS A 66 54.84 -30.36 -5.53
C LYS A 66 55.24 -30.12 -4.08
N SER A 67 55.73 -28.92 -3.76
CA SER A 67 56.11 -28.54 -2.39
C SER A 67 54.92 -28.64 -1.42
N LEU A 68 53.75 -28.17 -1.85
CA LEU A 68 52.53 -28.20 -1.05
C LEU A 68 51.95 -29.62 -0.88
N LEU A 69 52.15 -30.53 -1.84
CA LEU A 69 51.77 -31.94 -1.66
C LEU A 69 52.56 -32.62 -0.54
N VAL A 70 53.85 -32.26 -0.39
CA VAL A 70 54.68 -32.73 0.73
C VAL A 70 54.19 -32.13 2.06
N ALA A 71 53.74 -30.88 2.07
CA ALA A 71 53.13 -30.29 3.25
C ALA A 71 51.79 -30.97 3.63
N LEU A 72 50.96 -31.31 2.63
CA LEU A 72 49.67 -31.96 2.83
C LEU A 72 49.81 -33.39 3.38
N SER A 73 50.84 -34.14 2.95
CA SER A 73 51.07 -35.52 3.45
C SER A 73 51.39 -35.55 4.95
N ARG A 74 52.04 -34.49 5.46
CA ARG A 74 52.34 -34.33 6.89
C ARG A 74 51.11 -33.89 7.69
N ARG A 75 50.28 -33.00 7.13
CA ARG A 75 49.06 -32.48 7.78
C ARG A 75 47.88 -32.48 6.79
N PRO A 76 47.10 -33.57 6.73
CA PRO A 76 46.06 -33.76 5.70
C PRO A 76 44.85 -32.82 5.82
N GLN A 77 44.71 -32.13 6.96
CA GLN A 77 43.62 -31.21 7.27
C GLN A 77 44.07 -29.75 7.36
N ALA A 78 45.30 -29.41 6.94
CA ALA A 78 45.80 -28.04 6.98
C ALA A 78 45.06 -27.15 5.95
N ALA A 79 44.14 -26.30 6.42
CA ALA A 79 43.31 -25.45 5.55
C ALA A 79 44.15 -24.52 4.66
N ALA A 80 45.23 -23.94 5.21
CA ALA A 80 46.14 -23.06 4.47
C ALA A 80 46.83 -23.76 3.28
N VAL A 81 47.17 -25.05 3.42
CA VAL A 81 47.75 -25.88 2.36
C VAL A 81 46.69 -26.26 1.34
N LEU A 82 45.51 -26.68 1.81
CA LEU A 82 44.40 -27.11 0.95
C LEU A 82 43.89 -26.00 0.03
N VAL A 83 43.77 -24.76 0.53
CA VAL A 83 43.31 -23.61 -0.27
C VAL A 83 44.32 -23.26 -1.36
N ARG A 84 45.63 -23.24 -1.03
CA ARG A 84 46.70 -23.01 -2.01
C ARG A 84 46.73 -24.09 -3.09
N LEU A 85 46.62 -25.35 -2.70
CA LEU A 85 46.54 -26.46 -3.64
C LEU A 85 45.30 -26.37 -4.53
N ALA A 86 44.14 -25.97 -3.98
CA ALA A 86 42.93 -25.78 -4.77
C ALA A 86 43.09 -24.67 -5.82
N LEU A 87 43.66 -23.53 -5.43
CA LEU A 87 43.97 -22.43 -6.35
C LEU A 87 44.94 -22.86 -7.46
N LEU A 88 46.04 -23.55 -7.12
CA LEU A 88 46.99 -24.06 -8.11
C LEU A 88 46.38 -25.11 -9.04
N GLN A 89 45.48 -25.96 -8.54
CA GLN A 89 44.79 -26.93 -9.41
C GLN A 89 43.82 -26.25 -10.36
N LEU A 90 43.12 -25.19 -9.93
CA LEU A 90 42.28 -24.39 -10.81
C LEU A 90 43.10 -23.67 -11.88
N HIS A 91 44.24 -23.08 -11.50
CA HIS A 91 45.19 -22.46 -12.44
C HIS A 91 45.63 -23.45 -13.53
N ARG A 92 45.84 -24.72 -13.15
CA ARG A 92 46.23 -25.81 -14.07
C ARG A 92 45.04 -26.43 -14.85
N GLY A 93 43.81 -26.02 -14.57
CA GLY A 93 42.60 -26.51 -15.23
C GLY A 93 41.99 -27.79 -14.63
N PHE A 94 42.50 -28.30 -13.50
CA PHE A 94 42.01 -29.53 -12.85
C PHE A 94 40.87 -29.27 -11.87
N SER A 95 39.67 -29.02 -12.40
CA SER A 95 38.48 -28.63 -11.61
C SER A 95 37.98 -29.73 -10.66
N TYR A 96 38.11 -31.02 -11.02
CA TYR A 96 37.69 -32.13 -10.15
C TYR A 96 38.56 -32.21 -8.89
N ASP A 97 39.89 -32.16 -9.05
CA ASP A 97 40.84 -32.22 -7.95
C ASP A 97 40.73 -30.99 -7.05
N ALA A 98 40.58 -29.81 -7.66
CA ALA A 98 40.28 -28.59 -6.94
C ALA A 98 39.03 -28.73 -6.07
N ASN A 99 37.93 -29.27 -6.61
CA ASN A 99 36.69 -29.48 -5.86
C ASN A 99 36.88 -30.44 -4.66
N GLN A 100 37.68 -31.50 -4.80
CA GLN A 100 37.98 -32.41 -3.68
C GLN A 100 38.75 -31.69 -2.56
N LEU A 101 39.67 -30.80 -2.92
CA LEU A 101 40.43 -29.98 -1.97
C LEU A 101 39.54 -28.95 -1.28
N VAL A 102 38.71 -28.22 -2.05
CA VAL A 102 37.75 -27.25 -1.51
C VAL A 102 36.75 -27.94 -0.56
N LYS A 103 36.29 -29.14 -0.89
CA LYS A 103 35.42 -29.92 0.01
C LYS A 103 36.09 -30.21 1.35
N LYS A 104 37.40 -30.52 1.36
CA LYS A 104 38.15 -30.68 2.61
C LYS A 104 38.28 -29.37 3.37
N VAL A 105 38.53 -28.25 2.69
CA VAL A 105 38.54 -26.90 3.33
C VAL A 105 37.21 -26.62 4.02
N VAL A 106 36.09 -26.85 3.31
CA VAL A 106 34.74 -26.68 3.87
C VAL A 106 34.51 -27.55 5.11
N GLN A 107 35.02 -28.79 5.12
CA GLN A 107 34.92 -29.70 6.27
C GLN A 107 35.76 -29.24 7.46
N THR A 108 36.91 -28.60 7.24
CA THR A 108 37.77 -28.08 8.32
C THR A 108 37.17 -26.86 9.02
N GLY A 109 36.37 -26.06 8.30
CA GLY A 109 35.72 -24.86 8.85
C GLY A 109 36.65 -23.69 9.20
N ASP A 110 37.97 -23.83 9.00
CA ASP A 110 38.95 -22.79 9.27
C ASP A 110 38.99 -21.76 8.13
N THR A 111 38.56 -20.53 8.45
CA THR A 111 38.51 -19.40 7.52
C THR A 111 39.63 -18.39 7.75
N ALA A 112 40.42 -18.52 8.81
CA ALA A 112 41.43 -17.54 9.19
C ALA A 112 42.56 -17.44 8.15
N CYS A 113 42.84 -18.56 7.46
CA CYS A 113 43.88 -18.63 6.44
C CYS A 113 43.46 -18.07 5.08
N LEU A 114 42.18 -17.78 4.84
CA LEU A 114 41.67 -17.43 3.50
C LEU A 114 42.22 -16.10 3.02
N GLN A 115 42.05 -15.02 3.79
CA GLN A 115 42.47 -13.68 3.36
C GLN A 115 43.99 -13.61 3.09
N PRO A 116 44.88 -14.03 4.02
CA PRO A 116 46.33 -13.98 3.78
C PRO A 116 46.76 -14.85 2.60
N THR A 117 46.04 -15.94 2.31
CA THR A 117 46.33 -16.80 1.15
C THR A 117 45.89 -16.14 -0.14
N LEU A 118 44.70 -15.56 -0.19
CA LEU A 118 44.15 -14.92 -1.39
C LEU A 118 44.96 -13.68 -1.80
N ASP A 119 45.55 -12.95 -0.85
CA ASP A 119 46.41 -11.78 -1.14
C ASP A 119 47.71 -12.14 -1.89
N ILE A 120 48.07 -13.43 -1.93
CA ILE A 120 49.29 -13.91 -2.61
C ILE A 120 49.02 -14.23 -4.08
N PHE A 121 47.80 -14.68 -4.40
CA PHE A 121 47.44 -15.16 -5.73
C PHE A 121 46.97 -14.03 -6.65
N SER A 122 47.19 -14.22 -7.94
CA SER A 122 46.76 -13.31 -8.99
C SER A 122 45.24 -13.09 -8.94
N HIS A 123 44.78 -11.97 -9.51
CA HIS A 123 43.36 -11.70 -9.63
C HIS A 123 42.63 -12.77 -10.47
N GLU A 124 43.29 -13.30 -11.52
CA GLU A 124 42.75 -14.36 -12.39
C GLU A 124 42.49 -15.65 -11.61
N ASP A 125 43.44 -16.08 -10.78
CA ASP A 125 43.28 -17.31 -9.98
C ASP A 125 42.21 -17.18 -8.90
N ARG A 126 42.08 -15.98 -8.32
CA ARG A 126 40.97 -15.67 -7.40
C ARG A 126 39.62 -15.73 -8.10
N GLN A 127 39.52 -15.23 -9.34
CA GLN A 127 38.30 -15.35 -10.14
C GLN A 127 37.97 -16.80 -10.50
N LEU A 128 38.98 -17.63 -10.79
CA LEU A 128 38.77 -19.06 -11.01
C LEU A 128 38.19 -19.74 -9.76
N LEU A 129 38.75 -19.46 -8.57
CA LEU A 129 38.22 -19.99 -7.30
C LEU A 129 36.81 -19.49 -7.02
N GLN A 130 36.55 -18.19 -7.20
CA GLN A 130 35.22 -17.60 -7.07
C GLN A 130 34.21 -18.32 -7.97
N GLY A 131 34.48 -18.39 -9.28
CA GLY A 131 33.57 -18.98 -10.26
C GLY A 131 33.34 -20.47 -10.01
N HIS A 132 34.40 -21.19 -9.64
CA HIS A 132 34.30 -22.60 -9.26
C HIS A 132 33.41 -22.79 -8.03
N CYS A 133 33.65 -22.06 -6.95
CA CYS A 133 32.88 -22.20 -5.72
C CYS A 133 31.42 -21.77 -5.91
N HIS A 134 31.16 -20.68 -6.65
CA HIS A 134 29.82 -20.23 -6.96
C HIS A 134 29.04 -21.25 -7.80
N SER A 135 29.62 -21.72 -8.91
CA SER A 135 28.98 -22.71 -9.79
C SER A 135 28.73 -24.03 -9.04
N ARG A 136 29.65 -24.44 -8.17
CA ARG A 136 29.47 -25.62 -7.33
C ARG A 136 28.34 -25.45 -6.32
N ALA A 137 28.24 -24.30 -5.66
CA ALA A 137 27.14 -24.00 -4.75
C ALA A 137 25.78 -24.07 -5.48
N LEU A 138 25.67 -23.48 -6.67
CA LEU A 138 24.45 -23.58 -7.49
C LEU A 138 24.14 -25.01 -7.90
N SER A 139 25.15 -25.81 -8.25
CA SER A 139 24.97 -27.23 -8.56
C SER A 139 24.41 -27.98 -7.36
N ILE A 140 24.93 -27.77 -6.15
CA ILE A 140 24.43 -28.39 -4.91
C ILE A 140 22.97 -28.03 -4.67
N LEU A 141 22.62 -26.74 -4.82
CA LEU A 141 21.25 -26.26 -4.63
C LEU A 141 20.27 -26.82 -5.66
N ARG A 142 20.69 -26.99 -6.92
CA ARG A 142 19.85 -27.59 -7.98
C ARG A 142 19.62 -29.08 -7.79
N THR A 143 20.58 -29.81 -7.20
CA THR A 143 20.50 -31.26 -6.99
C THR A 143 19.70 -31.67 -5.75
N GLN A 144 19.07 -30.72 -5.04
CA GLN A 144 18.41 -30.97 -3.76
C GLN A 144 17.33 -32.06 -3.84
N PRO A 145 17.43 -33.16 -3.06
CA PRO A 145 16.32 -34.08 -2.83
C PRO A 145 15.34 -33.47 -1.80
N CYS A 146 14.04 -33.56 -2.09
CA CYS A 146 12.98 -33.18 -1.14
C CYS A 146 13.01 -34.13 0.08
N GLY A 147 13.64 -33.73 1.19
CA GLY A 147 13.76 -34.54 2.41
C GLY A 147 14.57 -33.88 3.55
N ALA A 148 14.82 -34.64 4.62
CA ALA A 148 15.49 -34.19 5.84
C ALA A 148 16.92 -33.65 5.62
N ASP A 149 17.58 -34.06 4.53
CA ASP A 149 18.96 -33.64 4.18
C ASP A 149 19.04 -32.27 3.48
N SER A 150 17.90 -31.63 3.16
CA SER A 150 17.86 -30.30 2.53
C SER A 150 18.63 -29.24 3.33
N GLY A 151 18.59 -29.32 4.67
CA GLY A 151 19.34 -28.42 5.55
C GLY A 151 20.86 -28.62 5.47
N ALA A 152 21.33 -29.85 5.29
CA ALA A 152 22.76 -30.15 5.20
C ALA A 152 23.36 -29.65 3.87
N HIS A 153 22.67 -29.92 2.74
CA HIS A 153 23.08 -29.41 1.43
C HIS A 153 23.07 -27.89 1.36
N THR A 154 22.09 -27.24 2.00
CA THR A 154 22.03 -25.77 2.07
C THR A 154 23.21 -25.19 2.86
N ARG A 155 23.61 -25.83 3.97
CA ARG A 155 24.81 -25.45 4.74
C ARG A 155 26.11 -25.66 3.94
N GLU A 156 26.21 -26.76 3.21
CA GLU A 156 27.34 -27.01 2.32
C GLU A 156 27.45 -25.92 1.26
N ALA A 157 26.34 -25.59 0.58
CA ALA A 157 26.30 -24.51 -0.40
C ALA A 157 26.71 -23.15 0.19
N ILE A 158 26.28 -22.83 1.43
CA ILE A 158 26.69 -21.60 2.14
C ILE A 158 28.21 -21.54 2.34
N ALA A 159 28.86 -22.66 2.63
CA ALA A 159 30.31 -22.70 2.81
C ALA A 159 31.04 -22.41 1.49
N TYR A 160 30.61 -23.03 0.37
CA TYR A 160 31.14 -22.72 -0.95
C TYR A 160 30.90 -21.24 -1.33
N LEU A 161 29.70 -20.70 -1.07
CA LEU A 161 29.40 -19.29 -1.34
C LEU A 161 30.26 -18.35 -0.50
N SER A 162 30.55 -18.72 0.75
CA SER A 162 31.43 -17.93 1.62
C SER A 162 32.85 -17.88 1.07
N LEU A 163 33.39 -19.01 0.60
CA LEU A 163 34.68 -19.04 -0.11
C LEU A 163 34.66 -18.19 -1.38
N ALA A 164 33.58 -18.26 -2.17
CA ALA A 164 33.42 -17.43 -3.36
C ALA A 164 33.41 -15.94 -3.04
N ILE A 165 32.74 -15.53 -1.95
CA ILE A 165 32.68 -14.14 -1.48
C ILE A 165 34.07 -13.66 -1.03
N PHE A 166 34.82 -14.47 -0.29
CA PHE A 166 36.20 -14.14 0.09
C PHE A 166 37.10 -13.96 -1.15
N ALA A 167 36.98 -14.83 -2.15
CA ALA A 167 37.76 -14.75 -3.38
C ALA A 167 37.41 -13.54 -4.26
N ALA A 168 36.13 -13.13 -4.29
CA ALA A 168 35.62 -12.04 -5.13
C ALA A 168 35.96 -10.62 -4.64
N GLY A 169 36.31 -10.44 -3.37
CA GLY A 169 36.55 -9.12 -2.78
C GLY A 169 35.32 -8.20 -2.88
N SER A 170 35.44 -7.06 -3.56
CA SER A 170 34.39 -6.04 -3.65
C SER A 170 33.24 -6.38 -4.63
N LYS A 171 33.35 -7.45 -5.43
CA LYS A 171 32.38 -7.82 -6.47
C LYS A 171 31.70 -9.17 -6.18
N ALA A 172 31.05 -9.26 -5.01
CA ALA A 172 30.48 -10.51 -4.52
C ALA A 172 28.94 -10.58 -4.59
N SER A 173 28.27 -9.64 -5.28
CA SER A 173 26.81 -9.44 -5.24
C SER A 173 26.00 -10.71 -5.52
N GLU A 174 26.32 -11.44 -6.60
CA GLU A 174 25.61 -12.69 -6.94
C GLU A 174 25.78 -13.78 -5.87
N SER A 175 26.99 -13.95 -5.33
CA SER A 175 27.24 -14.96 -4.29
C SER A 175 26.58 -14.58 -2.96
N LEU A 176 26.55 -13.28 -2.63
CA LEU A 176 25.82 -12.76 -1.47
C LEU A 176 24.32 -12.99 -1.60
N LEU A 177 23.72 -12.73 -2.77
CA LEU A 177 22.30 -12.97 -3.03
C LEU A 177 21.92 -14.43 -2.80
N VAL A 178 22.68 -15.36 -3.40
CA VAL A 178 22.42 -16.79 -3.26
C VAL A 178 22.61 -17.24 -1.80
N ARG A 179 23.64 -16.73 -1.12
CA ARG A 179 23.90 -17.08 0.29
C ARG A 179 22.80 -16.55 1.21
N ALA A 180 22.32 -15.33 0.97
CA ALA A 180 21.22 -14.74 1.69
C ALA A 180 19.94 -15.58 1.57
N ARG A 181 19.60 -16.04 0.35
CA ARG A 181 18.47 -16.96 0.12
C ARG A 181 18.65 -18.25 0.91
N CYS A 182 19.85 -18.86 0.90
CA CYS A 182 20.14 -20.06 1.69
C CYS A 182 19.96 -19.83 3.20
N TYR A 183 20.44 -18.70 3.74
CA TYR A 183 20.21 -18.37 5.14
C TYR A 183 18.72 -18.17 5.46
N GLY A 184 17.96 -17.56 4.54
CA GLY A 184 16.50 -17.44 4.65
C GLY A 184 15.80 -18.81 4.73
N LEU A 185 16.19 -19.76 3.87
CA LEU A 185 15.67 -21.14 3.89
C LEU A 185 15.99 -21.87 5.19
N LEU A 186 17.16 -21.60 5.79
CA LEU A 186 17.54 -22.15 7.10
C LEU A 186 16.91 -21.41 8.29
N GLY A 187 16.09 -20.38 8.06
CA GLY A 187 15.49 -19.57 9.11
C GLY A 187 16.45 -18.59 9.79
N GLN A 188 17.69 -18.46 9.29
CA GLN A 188 18.69 -17.52 9.81
C GLN A 188 18.44 -16.10 9.25
N LYS A 189 17.31 -15.51 9.62
CA LYS A 189 16.81 -14.25 9.06
C LYS A 189 17.80 -13.08 9.20
N LYS A 190 18.51 -12.99 10.33
CA LYS A 190 19.47 -11.89 10.60
C LYS A 190 20.70 -11.94 9.69
N THR A 191 21.26 -13.12 9.44
CA THR A 191 22.41 -13.27 8.54
C THR A 191 22.01 -13.08 7.08
N ALA A 192 20.84 -13.58 6.69
CA ALA A 192 20.25 -13.31 5.39
C ALA A 192 20.05 -11.80 5.14
N MET A 193 19.50 -11.09 6.13
CA MET A 193 19.28 -9.65 6.10
C MET A 193 20.61 -8.87 5.94
N PHE A 194 21.68 -9.30 6.60
CA PHE A 194 23.00 -8.70 6.47
C PHE A 194 23.53 -8.82 5.03
N ASP A 195 23.43 -10.00 4.42
CA ASP A 195 23.90 -10.23 3.06
C ASP A 195 23.07 -9.42 2.03
N PHE A 196 21.74 -9.40 2.13
CA PHE A 196 20.89 -8.57 1.25
C PHE A 196 21.19 -7.07 1.40
N ASN A 197 21.34 -6.58 2.63
CA ASN A 197 21.71 -5.18 2.86
C ASN A 197 23.10 -4.85 2.32
N SER A 198 24.03 -5.80 2.35
CA SER A 198 25.37 -5.61 1.77
C SER A 198 25.28 -5.46 0.25
N VAL A 199 24.46 -6.27 -0.42
CA VAL A 199 24.19 -6.12 -1.86
C VAL A 199 23.54 -4.76 -2.15
N LEU A 200 22.50 -4.37 -1.40
CA LEU A 200 21.79 -3.11 -1.63
C LEU A 200 22.63 -1.85 -1.30
N ARG A 201 23.65 -1.96 -0.45
CA ARG A 201 24.62 -0.87 -0.24
C ARG A 201 25.53 -0.65 -1.46
N ALA A 202 25.91 -1.72 -2.14
CA ALA A 202 26.73 -1.65 -3.35
C ALA A 202 25.88 -1.33 -4.60
N GLU A 203 24.69 -1.93 -4.68
CA GLU A 203 23.76 -1.88 -5.81
C GLU A 203 22.34 -1.59 -5.28
N PRO A 204 21.99 -0.30 -5.02
CA PRO A 204 20.68 0.06 -4.47
C PRO A 204 19.49 -0.39 -5.33
N GLY A 205 19.70 -0.54 -6.64
CA GLY A 205 18.70 -1.01 -7.60
C GLY A 205 18.70 -2.51 -7.85
N ASN A 206 19.36 -3.33 -7.01
CA ASN A 206 19.38 -4.77 -7.22
C ASN A 206 18.00 -5.40 -6.88
N VAL A 207 17.24 -5.73 -7.93
CA VAL A 207 15.87 -6.25 -7.87
C VAL A 207 15.78 -7.53 -7.04
N LEU A 208 16.72 -8.46 -7.22
CA LEU A 208 16.74 -9.72 -6.48
C LEU A 208 17.01 -9.52 -4.99
N ALA A 209 17.85 -8.54 -4.63
CA ALA A 209 18.11 -8.21 -3.24
C ALA A 209 16.89 -7.56 -2.58
N LEU A 210 16.19 -6.66 -3.28
CA LEU A 210 14.94 -6.05 -2.80
C LEU A 210 13.86 -7.12 -2.57
N CYS A 211 13.63 -8.01 -3.54
CA CYS A 211 12.68 -9.11 -3.39
C CYS A 211 13.05 -10.03 -2.22
N GLY A 212 14.33 -10.44 -2.13
CA GLY A 212 14.81 -11.30 -1.07
C GLY A 212 14.67 -10.67 0.32
N ARG A 213 14.96 -9.37 0.45
CA ARG A 213 14.79 -8.63 1.69
C ARG A 213 13.32 -8.45 2.07
N ALA A 214 12.45 -8.17 1.10
CA ALA A 214 11.01 -8.10 1.34
C ALA A 214 10.44 -9.40 1.91
N LEU A 215 10.88 -10.56 1.41
CA LEU A 215 10.45 -11.85 1.96
C LEU A 215 10.94 -12.08 3.40
N LEU A 216 12.12 -11.59 3.75
CA LEU A 216 12.58 -11.61 5.14
C LEU A 216 11.74 -10.67 6.01
N TYR A 217 11.39 -9.48 5.52
CA TYR A 217 10.52 -8.55 6.22
C TYR A 217 9.14 -9.15 6.49
N LEU A 218 8.52 -9.81 5.51
CA LEU A 218 7.28 -10.57 5.73
C LEU A 218 7.45 -11.63 6.81
N ALA A 219 8.55 -12.38 6.78
CA ALA A 219 8.82 -13.40 7.79
C ALA A 219 9.10 -12.80 9.19
N LEU A 220 9.35 -11.50 9.29
CA LEU A 220 9.52 -10.74 10.53
C LEU A 220 8.26 -9.94 10.89
N ASP A 221 7.13 -10.19 10.22
CA ASP A 221 5.87 -9.46 10.38
C ASP A 221 5.96 -7.95 10.08
N GLN A 222 6.97 -7.56 9.28
CA GLN A 222 7.23 -6.20 8.83
C GLN A 222 6.63 -5.99 7.43
N LEU A 223 5.29 -6.00 7.35
CA LEU A 223 4.57 -5.95 6.06
C LEU A 223 4.82 -4.64 5.30
N GLN A 224 4.92 -3.51 5.99
CA GLN A 224 5.08 -2.21 5.33
C GLN A 224 6.44 -2.13 4.62
N GLU A 225 7.52 -2.51 5.30
CA GLU A 225 8.88 -2.54 4.76
C GLU A 225 8.98 -3.55 3.60
N ALA A 226 8.28 -4.68 3.70
CA ALA A 226 8.20 -5.65 2.60
C ALA A 226 7.52 -5.05 1.37
N VAL A 227 6.41 -4.35 1.55
CA VAL A 227 5.67 -3.70 0.47
C VAL A 227 6.51 -2.60 -0.18
N ASP A 228 7.23 -1.80 0.61
CA ASP A 228 8.08 -0.71 0.10
C ASP A 228 9.25 -1.25 -0.74
N ASP A 229 9.86 -2.37 -0.32
CA ASP A 229 10.90 -3.06 -1.08
C ASP A 229 10.36 -3.67 -2.39
N VAL A 230 9.20 -4.34 -2.33
CA VAL A 230 8.56 -4.91 -3.53
C VAL A 230 8.11 -3.80 -4.49
N ALA A 231 7.55 -2.70 -3.99
CA ALA A 231 7.18 -1.55 -4.80
C ALA A 231 8.40 -0.93 -5.49
N SER A 232 9.54 -0.84 -4.80
CA SER A 232 10.80 -0.40 -5.38
C SER A 232 11.34 -1.36 -6.43
N ALA A 233 11.25 -2.67 -6.18
CA ALA A 233 11.65 -3.69 -7.14
C ALA A 233 10.78 -3.67 -8.41
N LEU A 234 9.46 -3.53 -8.25
CA LEU A 234 8.49 -3.44 -9.35
C LEU A 234 8.71 -2.23 -10.24
N ARG A 235 9.16 -1.10 -9.67
CA ARG A 235 9.53 0.09 -10.44
C ARG A 235 10.73 -0.14 -11.35
N LEU A 236 11.66 -1.00 -10.94
CA LEU A 236 12.92 -1.25 -11.65
C LEU A 236 12.79 -2.34 -12.72
N ASP A 237 12.24 -3.49 -12.35
CA ASP A 237 12.02 -4.61 -13.29
C ASP A 237 10.82 -5.47 -12.89
N PRO A 238 9.62 -5.15 -13.41
CA PRO A 238 8.44 -5.98 -13.19
C PRO A 238 8.58 -7.41 -13.73
N GLY A 239 9.41 -7.63 -14.75
CA GLY A 239 9.58 -8.93 -15.42
C GLY A 239 10.26 -9.96 -14.53
N THR A 240 11.20 -9.52 -13.68
CA THR A 240 11.84 -10.36 -12.67
C THR A 240 10.98 -10.54 -11.41
N VAL A 241 10.26 -9.49 -10.98
CA VAL A 241 9.51 -9.52 -9.72
C VAL A 241 8.22 -10.33 -9.81
N VAL A 242 7.48 -10.23 -10.92
CA VAL A 242 6.17 -10.91 -11.05
C VAL A 242 6.29 -12.43 -10.93
N PRO A 243 7.25 -13.12 -11.59
CA PRO A 243 7.47 -14.55 -11.39
C PRO A 243 7.85 -14.90 -9.95
N GLU A 244 8.70 -14.09 -9.30
CA GLU A 244 9.08 -14.29 -7.89
C GLU A 244 7.84 -14.19 -6.99
N LEU A 245 6.98 -13.17 -7.16
CA LEU A 245 5.72 -13.03 -6.42
C LEU A 245 4.75 -14.19 -6.68
N HIS A 246 4.68 -14.68 -7.92
CA HIS A 246 3.83 -15.81 -8.29
C HIS A 246 4.33 -17.13 -7.67
N SER A 247 5.63 -17.28 -7.48
CA SER A 247 6.25 -18.46 -6.87
C SER A 247 6.09 -18.57 -5.34
N LEU A 248 5.60 -17.51 -4.69
CA LEU A 248 5.44 -17.46 -3.24
C LEU A 248 4.32 -18.39 -2.76
N LYS A 249 4.36 -18.73 -1.47
CA LYS A 249 3.24 -19.40 -0.81
C LYS A 249 1.98 -18.52 -0.89
N PRO A 250 0.78 -19.10 -1.05
CA PRO A 250 -0.46 -18.35 -1.20
C PRO A 250 -0.70 -17.30 -0.11
N GLU A 251 -0.34 -17.60 1.15
CA GLU A 251 -0.48 -16.67 2.28
C GLU A 251 0.42 -15.43 2.12
N ALA A 252 1.69 -15.63 1.80
CA ALA A 252 2.65 -14.53 1.59
C ALA A 252 2.30 -13.71 0.34
N GLN A 253 1.87 -14.39 -0.73
CA GLN A 253 1.40 -13.76 -1.95
C GLN A 253 0.17 -12.87 -1.68
N LEU A 254 -0.80 -13.37 -0.90
CA LEU A 254 -1.99 -12.62 -0.53
C LEU A 254 -1.64 -11.38 0.30
N LEU A 255 -0.80 -11.52 1.33
CA LEU A 255 -0.38 -10.39 2.18
C LEU A 255 0.33 -9.30 1.37
N LEU A 256 1.29 -9.68 0.51
CA LEU A 256 2.00 -8.73 -0.34
C LEU A 256 1.07 -8.06 -1.35
N THR A 257 0.22 -8.81 -2.04
CA THR A 257 -0.67 -8.24 -3.06
C THR A 257 -1.71 -7.30 -2.46
N GLN A 258 -2.24 -7.62 -1.27
CA GLN A 258 -3.11 -6.72 -0.51
C GLN A 258 -2.37 -5.48 -0.01
N GLY A 259 -1.16 -5.65 0.54
CA GLY A 259 -0.31 -4.55 0.98
C GLY A 259 0.06 -3.60 -0.16
N LEU A 260 0.46 -4.15 -1.32
CA LEU A 260 0.72 -3.40 -2.55
C LEU A 260 -0.53 -2.66 -3.03
N HIS A 261 -1.71 -3.29 -2.99
CA HIS A 261 -2.95 -2.62 -3.35
C HIS A 261 -3.24 -1.42 -2.44
N ALA A 262 -3.11 -1.58 -1.11
CA ALA A 262 -3.28 -0.50 -0.16
C ALA A 262 -2.26 0.63 -0.38
N HIS A 263 -1.00 0.27 -0.64
CA HIS A 263 0.07 1.21 -0.97
C HIS A 263 -0.24 1.99 -2.26
N CYS A 264 -0.68 1.31 -3.33
CA CYS A 264 -1.12 1.95 -4.56
C CYS A 264 -2.30 2.91 -4.34
N ARG A 265 -3.30 2.52 -3.54
CA ARG A 265 -4.43 3.42 -3.20
C ARG A 265 -3.97 4.65 -2.42
N ALA A 266 -3.06 4.47 -1.47
CA ALA A 266 -2.49 5.58 -0.70
C ALA A 266 -1.71 6.54 -1.61
N LEU A 267 -0.80 6.02 -2.42
CA LEU A 267 -0.04 6.82 -3.40
C LEU A 267 -0.94 7.53 -4.41
N LEU A 268 -1.96 6.85 -4.94
CA LEU A 268 -2.92 7.47 -5.86
C LEU A 268 -3.68 8.61 -5.19
N SER A 269 -4.08 8.44 -3.93
CA SER A 269 -4.75 9.51 -3.17
C SER A 269 -3.84 10.72 -2.91
N GLN A 270 -2.54 10.49 -2.68
CA GLN A 270 -1.55 11.56 -2.53
C GLN A 270 -1.31 12.29 -3.86
N LEU A 271 -1.22 11.52 -4.95
CA LEU A 271 -1.03 12.03 -6.30
C LEU A 271 -2.13 13.02 -6.68
N LEU A 272 -3.39 12.71 -6.39
CA LEU A 272 -4.55 13.61 -6.61
C LEU A 272 -4.50 14.90 -5.79
N ASN A 273 -3.74 14.93 -4.70
CA ASN A 273 -3.57 16.11 -3.84
C ASN A 273 -2.29 16.90 -4.13
N SER A 274 -1.41 16.40 -5.01
CA SER A 274 -0.03 16.89 -5.20
C SER A 274 0.15 17.70 -6.50
N ARG A 275 1.27 18.42 -6.62
CA ARG A 275 1.62 19.27 -7.78
C ARG A 275 2.26 18.46 -8.93
N PRO A 276 2.16 18.95 -10.20
CA PRO A 276 2.53 18.21 -11.41
C PRO A 276 3.93 17.57 -11.50
N PRO A 277 5.04 18.10 -10.96
CA PRO A 277 6.36 17.47 -11.14
C PRO A 277 6.55 16.16 -10.36
N LEU A 278 5.74 15.88 -9.33
CA LEU A 278 5.76 14.60 -8.60
C LEU A 278 4.94 13.51 -9.30
N MET A 279 4.26 13.85 -10.39
CA MET A 279 3.34 12.95 -11.08
C MET A 279 4.07 11.88 -11.86
N ASP A 280 5.14 12.20 -12.58
CA ASP A 280 5.70 11.29 -13.58
C ASP A 280 6.36 10.06 -12.94
N GLU A 281 7.27 10.23 -11.98
CA GLU A 281 7.92 9.08 -11.31
C GLU A 281 6.91 8.22 -10.53
N ALA A 282 5.96 8.86 -9.83
CA ALA A 282 4.90 8.17 -9.09
C ALA A 282 3.94 7.44 -10.04
N ALA A 283 3.63 8.03 -11.21
CA ALA A 283 2.77 7.44 -12.23
C ALA A 283 3.38 6.17 -12.82
N HIS A 284 4.65 6.21 -13.20
CA HIS A 284 5.34 5.03 -13.74
C HIS A 284 5.36 3.89 -12.72
N GLY A 285 5.62 4.20 -11.44
CA GLY A 285 5.59 3.19 -10.39
C GLY A 285 4.19 2.63 -10.11
N LEU A 286 3.17 3.48 -10.06
CA LEU A 286 1.78 3.06 -9.90
C LEU A 286 1.34 2.12 -11.03
N LEU A 287 1.67 2.46 -12.28
CA LEU A 287 1.37 1.60 -13.43
C LEU A 287 2.08 0.25 -13.34
N ALA A 288 3.39 0.26 -13.06
CA ALA A 288 4.17 -0.97 -12.92
C ALA A 288 3.59 -1.90 -11.85
N MET A 289 3.19 -1.34 -10.70
CA MET A 289 2.56 -2.11 -9.61
C MET A 289 1.15 -2.59 -9.98
N GLY A 290 0.31 -1.73 -10.56
CA GLY A 290 -1.05 -2.09 -10.96
C GLY A 290 -1.09 -3.21 -12.00
N GLU A 291 -0.24 -3.14 -13.02
CA GLU A 291 -0.09 -4.21 -14.02
C GLU A 291 0.47 -5.49 -13.41
N ALA A 292 1.45 -5.38 -12.51
CA ALA A 292 2.02 -6.53 -11.83
C ALA A 292 0.98 -7.29 -11.01
N LEU A 293 0.09 -6.60 -10.28
CA LEU A 293 -0.99 -7.24 -9.53
C LEU A 293 -1.91 -8.07 -10.43
N ILE A 294 -2.23 -7.56 -11.63
CA ILE A 294 -3.05 -8.30 -12.61
C ILE A 294 -2.27 -9.51 -13.15
N ARG A 295 -0.98 -9.35 -13.49
CA ARG A 295 -0.15 -10.47 -13.97
C ARG A 295 0.03 -11.57 -12.92
N VAL A 296 0.06 -11.20 -11.63
CA VAL A 296 0.15 -12.16 -10.52
C VAL A 296 -1.16 -12.96 -10.38
N ASN A 297 -2.30 -12.29 -10.42
CA ASN A 297 -3.61 -12.95 -10.37
C ASN A 297 -4.70 -12.17 -11.12
N ALA A 298 -4.95 -12.53 -12.37
CA ALA A 298 -5.91 -11.85 -13.23
C ALA A 298 -7.39 -12.06 -12.83
N SER A 299 -7.68 -13.03 -11.96
CA SER A 299 -9.06 -13.39 -11.56
C SER A 299 -9.69 -12.40 -10.58
N GLN A 300 -8.88 -11.59 -9.90
CA GLN A 300 -9.37 -10.66 -8.88
C GLN A 300 -9.86 -9.35 -9.52
N PRO A 301 -11.16 -9.02 -9.43
CA PRO A 301 -11.71 -7.81 -10.05
C PRO A 301 -11.13 -6.52 -9.43
N GLY A 302 -10.73 -6.55 -8.16
CA GLY A 302 -10.16 -5.40 -7.45
C GLY A 302 -8.85 -4.87 -8.07
N TRP A 303 -8.04 -5.73 -8.68
CA TRP A 303 -6.79 -5.32 -9.33
C TRP A 303 -7.04 -4.58 -10.63
N HIS A 304 -7.99 -5.05 -11.44
CA HIS A 304 -8.43 -4.36 -12.65
C HIS A 304 -9.02 -2.99 -12.30
N ILE A 305 -9.85 -2.93 -11.26
CA ILE A 305 -10.42 -1.67 -10.76
C ILE A 305 -9.32 -0.67 -10.36
N LEU A 306 -8.32 -1.11 -9.59
CA LEU A 306 -7.19 -0.25 -9.23
C LEU A 306 -6.43 0.27 -10.46
N LEU A 307 -6.13 -0.60 -11.43
CA LEU A 307 -5.43 -0.18 -12.65
C LEU A 307 -6.25 0.81 -13.48
N VAL A 308 -7.57 0.62 -13.56
CA VAL A 308 -8.50 1.57 -14.20
C VAL A 308 -8.44 2.93 -13.52
N ASP A 309 -8.43 2.96 -12.18
CA ASP A 309 -8.33 4.20 -11.40
C ASP A 309 -6.99 4.92 -11.65
N ILE A 310 -5.88 4.18 -11.71
CA ILE A 310 -4.54 4.71 -12.04
C ILE A 310 -4.54 5.27 -13.47
N LEU A 311 -4.95 4.49 -14.47
CA LEU A 311 -4.96 4.93 -15.88
C LEU A 311 -5.86 6.14 -16.10
N THR A 312 -7.00 6.22 -15.40
CA THR A 312 -7.90 7.36 -15.43
C THR A 312 -7.24 8.61 -14.86
N ALA A 313 -6.56 8.50 -13.71
CA ALA A 313 -5.83 9.62 -13.11
C ALA A 313 -4.69 10.13 -14.01
N LEU A 314 -4.11 9.26 -14.83
CA LEU A 314 -3.07 9.60 -15.81
C LEU A 314 -3.61 10.05 -17.18
N GLY A 315 -4.94 10.09 -17.36
CA GLY A 315 -5.58 10.49 -18.61
C GLY A 315 -5.55 9.43 -19.73
N ARG A 316 -5.13 8.19 -19.45
CA ARG A 316 -5.06 7.07 -20.41
C ARG A 316 -6.41 6.34 -20.51
N TYR A 317 -7.45 7.04 -20.94
CA TYR A 317 -8.85 6.57 -20.86
C TYR A 317 -9.17 5.34 -21.73
N GLU A 318 -8.55 5.20 -22.89
CA GLU A 318 -8.83 4.05 -23.78
C GLU A 318 -8.26 2.74 -23.23
N GLU A 319 -7.10 2.80 -22.58
CA GLU A 319 -6.51 1.64 -21.88
C GLU A 319 -7.31 1.29 -20.63
N ALA A 320 -7.75 2.30 -19.87
CA ALA A 320 -8.64 2.10 -18.73
C ALA A 320 -9.91 1.36 -19.17
N ARG A 321 -10.48 1.73 -20.32
CA ARG A 321 -11.67 1.06 -20.88
C ARG A 321 -11.40 -0.40 -21.24
N ALA A 322 -10.24 -0.71 -21.81
CA ALA A 322 -9.86 -2.07 -22.16
C ALA A 322 -9.74 -2.99 -20.92
N HIS A 323 -9.13 -2.49 -19.84
CA HIS A 323 -9.01 -3.22 -18.57
C HIS A 323 -10.33 -3.36 -17.80
N LEU A 324 -11.30 -2.46 -18.03
CA LEU A 324 -12.62 -2.53 -17.42
C LEU A 324 -13.55 -3.55 -18.11
N GLN A 325 -13.33 -3.83 -19.40
CA GLN A 325 -14.22 -4.66 -20.22
C GLN A 325 -14.48 -6.07 -19.64
N PRO A 326 -13.48 -6.82 -19.14
CA PRO A 326 -13.72 -8.14 -18.53
C PRO A 326 -14.65 -8.08 -17.31
N ALA A 327 -14.54 -7.04 -16.47
CA ALA A 327 -15.38 -6.87 -15.29
C ALA A 327 -16.84 -6.50 -15.65
N LEU A 328 -17.08 -5.98 -16.85
CA LEU A 328 -18.42 -5.61 -17.32
C LEU A 328 -19.15 -6.76 -18.03
N GLN A 329 -18.44 -7.81 -18.45
CA GLN A 329 -19.01 -8.95 -19.18
C GLN A 329 -19.71 -9.98 -18.26
N SER A 330 -19.57 -9.86 -16.94
CA SER A 330 -20.30 -10.70 -15.99
C SER A 330 -21.81 -10.43 -16.06
N SER A 331 -22.63 -11.46 -15.83
CA SER A 331 -24.11 -11.37 -15.85
C SER A 331 -24.69 -10.28 -14.96
N SER A 332 -24.00 -9.93 -13.87
CA SER A 332 -24.30 -8.78 -13.02
C SER A 332 -23.00 -8.02 -12.71
N PRO A 333 -22.67 -6.96 -13.46
CA PRO A 333 -21.42 -6.23 -13.27
C PRO A 333 -21.40 -5.51 -11.92
N PRO A 334 -20.30 -5.62 -11.14
CA PRO A 334 -20.19 -5.03 -9.82
C PRO A 334 -20.39 -3.50 -9.90
N ALA A 335 -21.02 -2.92 -8.89
CA ALA A 335 -21.33 -1.49 -8.86
C ALA A 335 -20.08 -0.62 -9.06
N ALA A 336 -18.95 -1.04 -8.48
CA ALA A 336 -17.65 -0.39 -8.66
C ALA A 336 -17.21 -0.32 -10.14
N ALA A 337 -17.38 -1.41 -10.91
CA ALA A 337 -17.03 -1.44 -12.33
C ALA A 337 -17.98 -0.57 -13.17
N ARG A 338 -19.28 -0.61 -12.89
CA ARG A 338 -20.27 0.27 -13.55
C ARG A 338 -19.95 1.73 -13.30
N ALA A 339 -19.64 2.13 -12.07
CA ALA A 339 -19.28 3.51 -11.75
C ALA A 339 -18.07 4.01 -12.54
N ARG A 340 -17.03 3.18 -12.71
CA ARG A 340 -15.86 3.52 -13.53
C ARG A 340 -16.17 3.61 -15.02
N ARG A 341 -17.12 2.79 -15.52
CA ARG A 341 -17.67 2.97 -16.87
C ARG A 341 -18.34 4.33 -16.97
N GLY A 342 -19.16 4.71 -15.99
CA GLY A 342 -19.81 6.01 -15.93
C GLY A 342 -18.81 7.17 -15.95
N LEU A 343 -17.74 7.08 -15.16
CA LEU A 343 -16.67 8.07 -15.17
C LEU A 343 -16.00 8.21 -16.55
N LEU A 344 -15.65 7.09 -17.19
CA LEU A 344 -15.06 7.11 -18.53
C LEU A 344 -16.05 7.66 -19.59
N GLN A 345 -17.36 7.43 -19.43
CA GLN A 345 -18.38 8.03 -20.30
C GLN A 345 -18.50 9.54 -20.09
N LEU A 346 -18.37 10.01 -18.85
CA LEU A 346 -18.35 11.44 -18.56
C LEU A 346 -17.17 12.14 -19.25
N LYS A 347 -15.98 11.52 -19.23
CA LYS A 347 -14.80 12.00 -19.97
C LYS A 347 -15.00 12.02 -21.49
N LYS A 348 -15.94 11.23 -22.02
CA LYS A 348 -16.37 11.25 -23.44
C LYS A 348 -17.47 12.26 -23.73
N GLY A 349 -18.02 12.93 -22.72
CA GLY A 349 -19.13 13.90 -22.85
C GLY A 349 -20.53 13.29 -22.69
N ASN A 350 -20.65 11.99 -22.41
CA ASN A 350 -21.95 11.32 -22.25
C ASN A 350 -22.43 11.41 -20.79
N VAL A 351 -22.95 12.58 -20.41
CA VAL A 351 -23.28 12.90 -19.00
C VAL A 351 -24.46 12.07 -18.46
N ALA A 352 -25.50 11.85 -19.25
CA ALA A 352 -26.71 11.12 -18.79
C ALA A 352 -26.41 9.66 -18.44
N THR A 353 -25.67 8.95 -19.30
CA THR A 353 -25.26 7.56 -19.04
C THR A 353 -24.25 7.48 -17.90
N ALA A 354 -23.39 8.50 -17.76
CA ALA A 354 -22.48 8.61 -16.62
C ALA A 354 -23.23 8.71 -15.29
N ALA A 355 -24.26 9.55 -15.20
CA ALA A 355 -25.08 9.69 -14.00
C ALA A 355 -25.79 8.37 -13.64
N GLN A 356 -26.34 7.67 -14.64
CA GLN A 356 -27.00 6.37 -14.46
C GLN A 356 -26.05 5.29 -13.90
N ASP A 357 -24.79 5.31 -14.30
CA ASP A 357 -23.79 4.36 -13.85
C ASP A 357 -23.24 4.70 -12.45
N LEU A 358 -22.98 5.99 -12.19
CA LEU A 358 -22.42 6.47 -10.93
C LEU A 358 -23.41 6.44 -9.76
N GLN A 359 -24.71 6.63 -10.02
CA GLN A 359 -25.74 6.63 -8.96
C GLN A 359 -25.77 5.33 -8.15
N CYS A 360 -25.34 4.22 -8.75
CA CYS A 360 -25.30 2.92 -8.10
C CYS A 360 -24.41 2.89 -6.85
N LEU A 361 -23.34 3.70 -6.81
CA LEU A 361 -22.45 3.80 -5.65
C LEU A 361 -22.94 4.79 -4.59
N ALA A 362 -23.82 5.73 -4.95
CA ALA A 362 -24.20 6.83 -4.06
C ALA A 362 -24.82 6.37 -2.74
N GLU A 363 -25.57 5.26 -2.76
CA GLU A 363 -26.18 4.65 -1.56
C GLU A 363 -25.41 3.43 -1.03
N THR A 364 -24.52 2.82 -1.82
CA THR A 364 -23.85 1.55 -1.45
C THR A 364 -22.42 1.73 -0.94
N ASP A 365 -21.65 2.63 -1.56
CA ASP A 365 -20.26 2.93 -1.19
C ASP A 365 -19.93 4.39 -1.51
N ALA A 366 -20.31 5.28 -0.59
CA ALA A 366 -20.07 6.71 -0.72
C ALA A 366 -18.58 7.07 -0.68
N GLN A 367 -17.73 6.23 -0.05
CA GLN A 367 -16.29 6.47 0.02
C GLN A 367 -15.65 6.26 -1.35
N ASP A 368 -15.99 5.17 -2.03
CA ASP A 368 -15.50 4.90 -3.38
C ASP A 368 -16.00 5.94 -4.39
N LEU A 369 -17.27 6.35 -4.29
CA LEU A 369 -17.80 7.45 -5.12
C LEU A 369 -17.06 8.77 -4.87
N SER A 370 -16.77 9.12 -3.61
CA SER A 370 -16.02 10.34 -3.28
C SER A 370 -14.61 10.35 -3.88
N PHE A 371 -13.97 9.18 -3.96
CA PHE A 371 -12.69 9.02 -4.65
C PHE A 371 -12.85 9.27 -6.15
N LEU A 372 -13.83 8.66 -6.81
CA LEU A 372 -14.09 8.85 -8.24
C LEU A 372 -14.41 10.30 -8.60
N LEU A 373 -15.18 11.01 -7.75
CA LEU A 373 -15.49 12.42 -7.96
C LEU A 373 -14.24 13.30 -7.94
N ARG A 374 -13.22 12.99 -7.14
CA ARG A 374 -11.93 13.73 -7.14
C ARG A 374 -11.14 13.60 -8.44
N LEU A 375 -11.43 12.62 -9.29
CA LEU A 375 -10.81 12.46 -10.62
C LEU A 375 -11.46 13.38 -11.68
N LEU A 376 -12.55 14.06 -11.32
CA LEU A 376 -13.30 14.92 -12.22
C LEU A 376 -12.87 16.39 -12.06
N GLN A 377 -12.89 17.11 -13.18
CA GLN A 377 -12.76 18.56 -13.16
C GLN A 377 -14.03 19.21 -12.57
N PRO A 378 -13.94 20.43 -12.01
CA PRO A 378 -15.11 21.13 -11.46
C PRO A 378 -16.26 21.29 -12.47
N SER A 379 -15.94 21.53 -13.75
CA SER A 379 -16.93 21.62 -14.84
C SER A 379 -17.66 20.30 -15.09
N GLU A 380 -16.92 19.18 -15.07
CA GLU A 380 -17.48 17.84 -15.23
C GLU A 380 -18.35 17.47 -14.03
N GLN A 381 -17.90 17.77 -12.81
CA GLN A 381 -18.71 17.60 -11.60
C GLN A 381 -20.00 18.41 -11.68
N GLN A 382 -19.93 19.68 -12.09
CA GLN A 382 -21.12 20.51 -12.25
C GLN A 382 -22.09 19.91 -13.28
N SER A 383 -21.60 19.46 -14.44
CA SER A 383 -22.45 18.80 -15.45
C SER A 383 -23.12 17.53 -14.92
N LEU A 384 -22.38 16.71 -14.15
CA LEU A 384 -22.88 15.49 -13.53
C LEU A 384 -23.95 15.79 -12.49
N THR A 385 -23.73 16.80 -11.64
CA THR A 385 -24.69 17.21 -10.61
C THR A 385 -26.00 17.68 -11.21
N GLN A 386 -25.93 18.47 -12.28
CA GLN A 386 -27.11 18.97 -12.97
C GLN A 386 -27.89 17.83 -13.63
N ALA A 387 -27.21 16.91 -14.32
CA ALA A 387 -27.84 15.75 -14.93
C ALA A 387 -28.50 14.84 -13.89
N ALA A 388 -27.80 14.56 -12.77
CA ALA A 388 -28.34 13.74 -11.69
C ALA A 388 -29.56 14.41 -11.01
N ALA A 389 -29.51 15.72 -10.75
CA ALA A 389 -30.64 16.45 -10.18
C ALA A 389 -31.85 16.50 -11.13
N GLN A 390 -31.60 16.67 -12.43
CA GLN A 390 -32.65 16.66 -13.44
C GLN A 390 -33.33 15.29 -13.50
N GLU A 391 -32.56 14.20 -13.60
CA GLU A 391 -33.11 12.84 -13.65
C GLU A 391 -33.82 12.44 -12.33
N ALA A 392 -33.32 12.90 -11.18
CA ALA A 392 -34.02 12.75 -9.92
C ALA A 392 -35.37 13.46 -9.92
N SER A 393 -35.45 14.69 -10.44
CA SER A 393 -36.70 15.46 -10.48
C SER A 393 -37.74 14.85 -11.43
N THR A 394 -37.31 14.28 -12.56
CA THR A 394 -38.21 13.60 -13.51
C THR A 394 -38.78 12.32 -12.90
N LEU A 395 -37.95 11.52 -12.21
CA LEU A 395 -38.37 10.29 -11.54
C LEU A 395 -39.30 10.55 -10.35
N LEU A 396 -39.07 11.61 -9.57
CA LEU A 396 -39.98 12.03 -8.50
C LEU A 396 -41.32 12.51 -9.07
N GLY A 397 -41.30 13.30 -10.14
CA GLY A 397 -42.52 13.72 -10.84
C GLY A 397 -43.33 12.53 -11.41
N ALA A 398 -42.65 11.44 -11.76
CA ALA A 398 -43.25 10.18 -12.20
C ALA A 398 -43.69 9.25 -11.04
N GLY A 399 -43.47 9.65 -9.78
CA GLY A 399 -43.84 8.86 -8.60
C GLY A 399 -42.95 7.63 -8.37
N GLN A 400 -41.67 7.67 -8.79
CA GLN A 400 -40.70 6.59 -8.64
C GLN A 400 -39.54 6.96 -7.68
N PRO A 401 -39.81 7.26 -6.39
CA PRO A 401 -38.80 7.75 -5.47
C PRO A 401 -37.68 6.73 -5.20
N GLY A 402 -37.97 5.44 -5.29
CA GLY A 402 -36.96 4.38 -5.12
C GLY A 402 -35.85 4.42 -6.17
N GLN A 403 -36.18 4.78 -7.42
CA GLN A 403 -35.19 4.95 -8.49
C GLN A 403 -34.52 6.32 -8.42
N ALA A 404 -35.25 7.34 -7.96
CA ALA A 404 -34.73 8.71 -7.81
C ALA A 404 -33.66 8.84 -6.71
N LEU A 405 -33.71 8.02 -5.66
CA LEU A 405 -32.83 8.16 -4.49
C LEU A 405 -31.34 8.13 -4.84
N GLY A 406 -30.91 7.20 -5.69
CA GLY A 406 -29.51 7.11 -6.10
C GLY A 406 -29.03 8.37 -6.83
N TYR A 407 -29.87 8.93 -7.70
CA TYR A 407 -29.58 10.19 -8.40
C TYR A 407 -29.57 11.39 -7.44
N CYS A 408 -30.50 11.44 -6.48
CA CYS A 408 -30.52 12.48 -5.44
C CYS A 408 -29.22 12.47 -4.64
N SER A 409 -28.78 11.29 -4.18
CA SER A 409 -27.54 11.16 -3.41
C SER A 409 -26.30 11.43 -4.24
N LEU A 410 -26.28 11.05 -5.53
CA LEU A 410 -25.21 11.41 -6.44
C LEU A 410 -25.10 12.94 -6.58
N ALA A 411 -26.22 13.65 -6.75
CA ALA A 411 -26.24 15.10 -6.86
C ALA A 411 -25.72 15.79 -5.59
N VAL A 412 -26.09 15.29 -4.40
CA VAL A 412 -25.58 15.81 -3.11
C VAL A 412 -24.08 15.59 -2.97
N LEU A 413 -23.58 14.39 -3.29
CA LEU A 413 -22.17 14.04 -3.14
C LEU A 413 -21.27 14.75 -4.15
N ALA A 414 -21.73 14.91 -5.40
CA ALA A 414 -20.98 15.60 -6.45
C ALA A 414 -21.06 17.13 -6.35
N GLY A 415 -22.15 17.68 -5.80
CA GLY A 415 -22.44 19.11 -5.80
C GLY A 415 -21.95 19.85 -4.55
N GLY A 416 -21.41 19.15 -3.55
CA GLY A 416 -20.93 19.77 -2.31
C GLY A 416 -22.06 20.41 -1.51
N SER A 417 -22.91 19.58 -0.89
CA SER A 417 -24.00 19.94 0.05
C SER A 417 -24.86 21.16 -0.33
N LEU A 418 -24.96 21.51 -1.62
CA LEU A 418 -25.81 22.59 -2.10
C LEU A 418 -27.25 22.39 -1.60
N THR A 419 -27.82 23.45 -1.02
CA THR A 419 -29.13 23.37 -0.32
C THR A 419 -30.26 22.88 -1.22
N CYS A 420 -30.21 23.14 -2.53
CA CYS A 420 -31.20 22.64 -3.49
C CYS A 420 -31.17 21.11 -3.66
N HIS A 421 -29.99 20.47 -3.65
CA HIS A 421 -29.87 19.03 -3.80
C HIS A 421 -30.26 18.28 -2.52
N LEU A 422 -29.93 18.85 -1.35
CA LEU A 422 -30.37 18.33 -0.06
C LEU A 422 -31.90 18.35 0.06
N ARG A 423 -32.56 19.44 -0.36
CA ARG A 423 -34.03 19.51 -0.43
C ARG A 423 -34.61 18.43 -1.33
N LEU A 424 -34.05 18.25 -2.52
CA LEU A 424 -34.49 17.22 -3.47
C LEU A 424 -34.40 15.80 -2.86
N ARG A 425 -33.29 15.50 -2.18
CA ARG A 425 -33.12 14.22 -1.49
C ARG A 425 -34.05 14.06 -0.29
N ALA A 426 -34.29 15.12 0.50
CA ALA A 426 -35.22 15.09 1.62
C ALA A 426 -36.66 14.79 1.16
N ILE A 427 -37.09 15.34 0.03
CA ILE A 427 -38.40 15.03 -0.58
C ILE A 427 -38.46 13.54 -0.94
N CYS A 428 -37.46 13.04 -1.66
CA CYS A 428 -37.36 11.63 -2.07
C CYS A 428 -37.40 10.67 -0.86
N LEU A 429 -36.60 10.94 0.17
CA LEU A 429 -36.55 10.16 1.40
C LEU A 429 -37.86 10.22 2.19
N GLY A 430 -38.56 11.37 2.14
CA GLY A 430 -39.89 11.53 2.73
C GLY A 430 -40.93 10.63 2.08
N GLU A 431 -40.93 10.52 0.75
CA GLU A 431 -41.82 9.59 0.01
C GLU A 431 -41.48 8.12 0.29
N LEU A 432 -40.20 7.81 0.51
CA LEU A 432 -39.73 6.48 0.93
C LEU A 432 -39.90 6.20 2.44
N GLN A 433 -40.50 7.12 3.20
CA GLN A 433 -40.72 7.02 4.64
C GLN A 433 -39.42 6.89 5.47
N GLN A 434 -38.27 7.28 4.92
CA GLN A 434 -36.99 7.35 5.63
C GLN A 434 -36.85 8.69 6.36
N PHE A 435 -37.80 9.00 7.26
CA PHE A 435 -37.97 10.33 7.86
C PHE A 435 -36.74 10.83 8.61
N GLY A 436 -35.99 9.95 9.29
CA GLY A 436 -34.77 10.35 10.02
C GLY A 436 -33.66 10.89 9.11
N ARG A 437 -33.40 10.23 7.97
CA ARG A 437 -32.41 10.71 6.99
C ARG A 437 -32.87 12.00 6.32
N ALA A 438 -34.16 12.08 5.97
CA ALA A 438 -34.76 13.27 5.38
C ALA A 438 -34.66 14.49 6.31
N LEU A 439 -34.86 14.29 7.61
CA LEU A 439 -34.70 15.34 8.61
C LEU A 439 -33.25 15.80 8.75
N GLY A 440 -32.29 14.87 8.72
CA GLY A 440 -30.87 15.23 8.74
C GLY A 440 -30.47 16.15 7.58
N ASP A 441 -30.93 15.84 6.37
CA ASP A 441 -30.70 16.69 5.19
C ASP A 441 -31.35 18.08 5.35
N LEU A 442 -32.58 18.12 5.84
CA LEU A 442 -33.35 19.36 5.97
C LEU A 442 -32.85 20.24 7.12
N ASP A 443 -32.42 19.65 8.23
CA ASP A 443 -31.79 20.37 9.34
C ASP A 443 -30.47 21.00 8.89
N HIS A 444 -29.70 20.32 8.03
CA HIS A 444 -28.49 20.88 7.44
C HIS A 444 -28.81 22.10 6.54
N VAL A 445 -29.85 22.01 5.70
CA VAL A 445 -30.35 23.14 4.88
C VAL A 445 -30.75 24.33 5.75
N LEU A 446 -31.43 24.09 6.87
CA LEU A 446 -31.90 25.15 7.77
C LEU A 446 -30.77 25.79 8.59
N GLN A 447 -29.68 25.06 8.86
CA GLN A 447 -28.49 25.59 9.53
C GLN A 447 -27.65 26.47 8.61
N GLU A 448 -27.44 26.08 7.35
CA GLU A 448 -26.64 26.85 6.39
C GLU A 448 -27.41 28.04 5.78
N GLY A 449 -28.74 27.95 5.67
CA GLY A 449 -29.61 28.92 4.99
C GLY A 449 -29.83 30.28 5.67
N ALA A 450 -28.95 30.70 6.60
CA ALA A 450 -29.07 31.97 7.32
C ALA A 450 -28.79 33.22 6.45
N GLY A 451 -28.20 33.06 5.25
CA GLY A 451 -27.98 34.12 4.26
C GLY A 451 -28.93 34.04 3.07
N ASP A 452 -29.58 35.17 2.73
CA ASP A 452 -30.31 35.52 1.48
C ASP A 452 -31.25 34.50 0.80
N SER A 453 -31.62 33.40 1.46
CA SER A 453 -32.62 32.48 0.92
C SER A 453 -34.03 33.09 0.97
N ASP A 454 -34.75 32.99 -0.16
CA ASP A 454 -36.13 33.46 -0.33
C ASP A 454 -37.01 33.02 0.84
N LEU A 455 -37.73 33.97 1.44
CA LEU A 455 -38.62 33.76 2.58
C LEU A 455 -39.62 32.62 2.33
N GLN A 456 -40.05 32.47 1.08
CA GLN A 456 -40.95 31.40 0.65
C GLN A 456 -40.32 30.00 0.79
N VAL A 457 -39.07 29.84 0.34
CA VAL A 457 -38.38 28.54 0.39
C VAL A 457 -38.12 28.13 1.84
N ARG A 458 -37.69 29.07 2.69
CA ARG A 458 -37.51 28.81 4.13
C ARG A 458 -38.79 28.43 4.83
N THR A 459 -39.90 29.10 4.51
CA THR A 459 -41.21 28.75 5.08
C THR A 459 -41.59 27.32 4.71
N GLU A 460 -41.37 26.92 3.46
CA GLU A 460 -41.64 25.56 2.99
C GLU A 460 -40.69 24.51 3.60
N ASP A 461 -39.43 24.86 3.84
CA ASP A 461 -38.46 24.01 4.54
C ASP A 461 -38.93 23.70 5.97
N PHE A 462 -39.39 24.71 6.73
CA PHE A 462 -39.96 24.48 8.07
C PHE A 462 -41.27 23.67 8.05
N CYS A 463 -42.15 23.93 7.07
CA CYS A 463 -43.35 23.10 6.87
C CYS A 463 -42.99 21.64 6.58
N SER A 464 -42.00 21.41 5.71
CA SER A 464 -41.49 20.07 5.38
C SER A 464 -40.89 19.38 6.60
N ARG A 465 -40.12 20.11 7.42
CA ARG A 465 -39.55 19.61 8.67
C ARG A 465 -40.63 19.14 9.63
N GLY A 466 -41.68 19.94 9.82
CA GLY A 466 -42.81 19.57 10.66
C GLY A 466 -43.53 18.31 10.15
N ARG A 467 -43.73 18.18 8.84
CA ARG A 467 -44.32 16.96 8.23
C ARG A 467 -43.47 15.71 8.48
N LEU A 468 -42.16 15.81 8.33
CA LEU A 468 -41.25 14.67 8.58
C LEU A 468 -41.24 14.26 10.06
N LEU A 469 -41.29 15.22 10.99
CA LEU A 469 -41.38 14.96 12.44
C LEU A 469 -42.69 14.27 12.82
N LEU A 470 -43.81 14.63 12.18
CA LEU A 470 -45.07 13.89 12.33
C LEU A 470 -44.94 12.43 11.87
N GLY A 471 -44.17 12.17 10.82
CA GLY A 471 -43.82 10.82 10.36
C GLY A 471 -43.06 10.02 11.42
N LEU A 472 -42.16 10.67 12.16
CA LEU A 472 -41.45 10.10 13.32
C LEU A 472 -42.26 10.04 14.62
N ARG A 473 -43.53 10.48 14.60
CA ARG A 473 -44.40 10.61 15.79
C ARG A 473 -43.92 11.65 16.81
N ASP A 474 -42.97 12.51 16.45
CA ASP A 474 -42.55 13.64 17.27
C ASP A 474 -43.50 14.84 17.06
N LYS A 475 -44.58 14.86 17.84
CA LYS A 475 -45.59 15.93 17.78
C LYS A 475 -45.05 17.27 18.31
N GLU A 476 -44.10 17.24 19.25
CA GLU A 476 -43.57 18.45 19.87
C GLU A 476 -42.63 19.18 18.92
N GLY A 477 -41.67 18.45 18.35
CA GLY A 477 -40.79 18.99 17.32
C GLY A 477 -41.58 19.46 16.10
N ALA A 478 -42.64 18.74 15.71
CA ALA A 478 -43.52 19.16 14.62
C ALA A 478 -44.24 20.47 14.93
N ALA A 479 -44.82 20.61 16.12
CA ALA A 479 -45.47 21.86 16.56
C ALA A 479 -44.47 23.04 16.56
N GLY A 480 -43.24 22.82 17.04
CA GLY A 480 -42.18 23.83 17.00
C GLY A 480 -41.83 24.25 15.57
N ALA A 481 -41.66 23.29 14.66
CA ALA A 481 -41.36 23.58 13.24
C ALA A 481 -42.49 24.36 12.54
N PHE A 482 -43.75 23.97 12.77
CA PHE A 482 -44.89 24.68 12.21
C PHE A 482 -45.06 26.09 12.78
N THR A 483 -44.80 26.29 14.08
CA THR A 483 -44.78 27.63 14.68
C THR A 483 -43.74 28.51 13.99
N ARG A 484 -42.52 28.02 13.76
CA ARG A 484 -41.48 28.76 13.03
C ARG A 484 -41.89 29.10 11.59
N ALA A 485 -42.54 28.19 10.88
CA ALA A 485 -43.06 28.48 9.54
C ALA A 485 -44.10 29.61 9.56
N LEU A 486 -45.04 29.58 10.51
CA LEU A 486 -46.09 30.59 10.67
C LEU A 486 -45.53 31.96 11.11
N GLU A 487 -44.48 31.98 11.93
CA GLU A 487 -43.76 33.19 12.32
C GLU A 487 -43.09 33.87 11.12
N LEU A 488 -42.54 33.09 10.18
CA LEU A 488 -41.88 33.62 8.98
C LEU A 488 -42.87 34.17 7.96
N SER A 489 -43.90 33.39 7.59
CA SER A 489 -44.92 33.82 6.63
C SER A 489 -46.24 33.05 6.86
N PRO A 490 -47.23 33.67 7.53
CA PRO A 490 -48.48 33.00 7.85
C PRO A 490 -49.24 32.48 6.63
N ALA A 491 -49.34 33.30 5.57
CA ALA A 491 -50.12 32.97 4.38
C ALA A 491 -49.53 31.79 3.58
N LEU A 492 -48.20 31.74 3.45
CA LEU A 492 -47.51 30.66 2.75
C LEU A 492 -47.53 29.36 3.56
N ALA A 493 -47.27 29.45 4.86
CA ALA A 493 -47.34 28.32 5.77
C ALA A 493 -48.76 27.72 5.81
N GLN A 494 -49.80 28.55 5.92
CA GLN A 494 -51.20 28.09 5.87
C GLN A 494 -51.50 27.30 4.60
N ARG A 495 -51.13 27.83 3.43
CA ARG A 495 -51.36 27.15 2.16
C ARG A 495 -50.70 25.76 2.12
N SER A 496 -49.43 25.68 2.51
CA SER A 496 -48.68 24.42 2.56
C SER A 496 -49.30 23.42 3.55
N LEU A 497 -49.65 23.89 4.76
CA LEU A 497 -50.21 23.07 5.83
C LEU A 497 -51.62 22.58 5.51
N TRP A 498 -52.43 23.37 4.81
CA TRP A 498 -53.76 22.98 4.36
C TRP A 498 -53.71 21.94 3.23
N GLU A 499 -52.72 22.03 2.33
CA GLU A 499 -52.51 21.02 1.31
C GLU A 499 -52.01 19.70 1.92
N ARG A 500 -50.97 19.76 2.78
CA ARG A 500 -50.42 18.60 3.50
C ARG A 500 -49.83 19.05 4.85
N PRO A 501 -50.24 18.47 6.00
CA PRO A 501 -51.05 17.27 6.18
C PRO A 501 -52.57 17.54 6.26
N GLY A 502 -53.01 18.80 6.19
CA GLY A 502 -54.41 19.22 6.31
C GLY A 502 -54.68 20.04 7.57
N GLN A 503 -55.73 20.84 7.53
CA GLN A 503 -56.08 21.77 8.62
C GLN A 503 -56.31 21.08 9.98
N ALA A 504 -57.13 20.02 10.01
CA ALA A 504 -57.49 19.34 11.25
C ALA A 504 -56.30 18.60 11.92
N PRO A 505 -55.45 17.84 11.19
CA PRO A 505 -54.25 17.23 11.76
C PRO A 505 -53.30 18.24 12.40
N VAL A 506 -53.06 19.39 11.74
CA VAL A 506 -52.17 20.43 12.27
C VAL A 506 -52.76 21.07 13.52
N ALA A 507 -54.06 21.40 13.52
CA ALA A 507 -54.74 21.94 14.70
C ALA A 507 -54.68 20.97 15.90
N HIS A 508 -54.79 19.66 15.65
CA HIS A 508 -54.67 18.64 16.68
C HIS A 508 -53.23 18.56 17.25
N VAL A 509 -52.21 18.70 16.41
CA VAL A 509 -50.80 18.73 16.84
C VAL A 509 -50.56 19.91 17.79
N PHE A 510 -51.02 21.10 17.42
CA PHE A 510 -50.92 22.29 18.29
C PHE A 510 -51.71 22.16 19.59
N LEU A 511 -52.91 21.57 19.55
CA LEU A 511 -53.72 21.36 20.74
C LEU A 511 -53.01 20.43 21.73
N HIS A 512 -52.49 19.30 21.23
CA HIS A 512 -51.77 18.33 22.06
C HIS A 512 -50.49 18.92 22.65
N PHE A 513 -49.67 19.59 21.83
CA PHE A 513 -48.43 20.23 22.28
C PHE A 513 -48.72 21.32 23.32
N GLY A 514 -49.73 22.16 23.08
CA GLY A 514 -50.09 23.21 24.03
C GLY A 514 -50.74 22.70 25.32
N GLN A 515 -51.45 21.56 25.29
CA GLN A 515 -51.92 20.87 26.51
C GLN A 515 -50.75 20.33 27.32
N HIS A 516 -49.79 19.68 26.67
CA HIS A 516 -48.58 19.16 27.32
C HIS A 516 -47.76 20.29 27.97
N CYS A 517 -47.54 21.39 27.24
CA CYS A 517 -46.85 22.57 27.79
C CYS A 517 -47.59 23.18 29.00
N LEU A 518 -48.93 23.13 29.02
CA LEU A 518 -49.72 23.60 30.15
C LEU A 518 -49.52 22.70 31.38
N GLU A 519 -49.50 21.38 31.18
CA GLU A 519 -49.22 20.40 32.25
C GLU A 519 -47.81 20.57 32.84
N GLU A 520 -46.83 20.90 31.99
CA GLU A 520 -45.45 21.22 32.39
C GLU A 520 -45.26 22.68 32.90
N GLN A 521 -46.32 23.46 33.05
CA GLN A 521 -46.28 24.87 33.49
C GLN A 521 -45.49 25.82 32.56
N ARG A 522 -45.28 25.44 31.28
CA ARG A 522 -44.66 26.26 30.22
C ARG A 522 -45.72 27.13 29.54
N TYR A 523 -46.22 28.13 30.25
CA TYR A 523 -47.38 28.93 29.84
C TYR A 523 -47.19 29.73 28.54
N GLU A 524 -46.00 30.28 28.31
CA GLU A 524 -45.68 31.04 27.08
C GLU A 524 -45.74 30.15 25.83
N GLU A 525 -45.15 28.95 25.91
CA GLU A 525 -45.15 28.00 24.80
C GLU A 525 -46.54 27.42 24.54
N ALA A 526 -47.32 27.18 25.60
CA ALA A 526 -48.72 26.79 25.47
C ALA A 526 -49.57 27.89 24.81
N TRP A 527 -49.29 29.17 25.11
CA TRP A 527 -49.96 30.31 24.47
C TRP A 527 -49.59 30.45 22.99
N THR A 528 -48.30 30.39 22.65
CA THR A 528 -47.84 30.48 21.26
C THR A 528 -48.39 29.32 20.43
N ALA A 529 -48.36 28.08 20.94
CA ALA A 529 -48.95 26.92 20.28
C ALA A 529 -50.45 27.11 20.01
N ALA A 530 -51.21 27.62 20.99
CA ALA A 530 -52.64 27.88 20.81
C ALA A 530 -52.90 29.02 19.80
N GLN A 531 -52.06 30.05 19.77
CA GLN A 531 -52.15 31.14 18.80
C GLN A 531 -51.81 30.67 17.38
N SER A 532 -50.70 29.96 17.20
CA SER A 532 -50.27 29.36 15.94
C SER A 532 -51.30 28.36 15.40
N GLY A 533 -51.87 27.52 16.26
CA GLY A 533 -52.97 26.63 15.88
C GLY A 533 -54.22 27.36 15.39
N LEU A 534 -54.58 28.48 16.03
CA LEU A 534 -55.72 29.31 15.60
C LEU A 534 -55.46 30.08 14.31
N LEU A 535 -54.19 30.32 13.93
CA LEU A 535 -53.86 30.83 12.61
C LEU A 535 -54.16 29.79 11.52
N VAL A 536 -54.01 28.49 11.81
CA VAL A 536 -54.31 27.41 10.85
C VAL A 536 -55.80 27.06 10.83
N ASP A 537 -56.44 26.99 12.00
CA ASP A 537 -57.89 26.77 12.15
C ASP A 537 -58.52 27.77 13.14
N PRO A 538 -59.07 28.90 12.62
CA PRO A 538 -59.71 29.91 13.45
C PRO A 538 -60.97 29.42 14.18
N ASN A 539 -61.58 28.32 13.75
CA ASN A 539 -62.85 27.82 14.30
C ASN A 539 -62.66 26.67 15.29
N HIS A 540 -61.43 26.20 15.51
CA HIS A 540 -61.14 25.07 16.39
C HIS A 540 -61.48 25.36 17.87
N GLY A 541 -62.59 24.80 18.35
CA GLY A 541 -63.10 25.04 19.70
C GLY A 541 -62.13 24.65 20.82
N GLY A 542 -61.34 23.58 20.63
CA GLY A 542 -60.35 23.13 21.61
C GLY A 542 -59.19 24.12 21.80
N LEU A 543 -58.74 24.76 20.72
CA LEU A 543 -57.63 25.72 20.76
C LEU A 543 -58.08 27.05 21.38
N LYS A 544 -59.33 27.48 21.12
CA LYS A 544 -59.93 28.64 21.80
C LYS A 544 -60.01 28.43 23.32
N LYS A 545 -60.43 27.24 23.76
CA LYS A 545 -60.47 26.87 25.19
C LYS A 545 -59.07 26.84 25.80
N LEU A 546 -58.10 26.24 25.11
CA LEU A 546 -56.71 26.18 25.56
C LEU A 546 -56.13 27.60 25.73
N LYS A 547 -56.29 28.47 24.73
CA LYS A 547 -55.84 29.88 24.78
C LYS A 547 -56.47 30.66 25.94
N ALA A 548 -57.75 30.45 26.22
CA ALA A 548 -58.42 31.09 27.35
C ALA A 548 -57.91 30.56 28.71
N ARG A 549 -57.58 29.27 28.78
CA ARG A 549 -57.08 28.61 29.99
C ARG A 549 -55.65 29.01 30.33
N THR A 550 -54.74 29.01 29.35
CA THR A 550 -53.35 29.48 29.51
C THR A 550 -53.31 30.93 30.05
N ARG A 551 -54.17 31.81 29.52
CA ARG A 551 -54.28 33.20 30.00
C ARG A 551 -54.73 33.31 31.46
N LYS A 552 -55.70 32.48 31.89
CA LYS A 552 -56.19 32.47 33.27
C LYS A 552 -55.12 31.94 34.23
N GLU A 553 -54.46 30.84 33.87
CA GLU A 553 -53.44 30.20 34.71
C GLU A 553 -52.17 31.05 34.81
N ALA A 554 -51.74 31.69 33.72
CA ALA A 554 -50.63 32.66 33.74
C ALA A 554 -50.95 33.89 34.62
N SER A 555 -52.21 34.35 34.63
CA SER A 555 -52.63 35.46 35.50
C SER A 555 -52.83 35.06 36.97
N SER A 556 -53.11 33.78 37.25
CA SER A 556 -53.27 33.26 38.62
C SER A 556 -51.96 32.81 39.25
N GLY A 557 -50.91 32.52 38.46
CA GLY A 557 -49.57 32.18 38.96
C GLY A 557 -48.88 33.29 39.76
N CYS A 558 -49.38 34.54 39.72
CA CYS A 558 -48.97 35.61 40.64
C CYS A 558 -49.69 35.58 42.01
N ARG A 559 -50.53 34.58 42.30
CA ARG A 559 -51.18 34.43 43.61
C ARG A 559 -51.30 32.97 44.03
N LEU A 560 -50.37 32.57 44.90
CA LEU A 560 -50.57 31.96 46.24
C LEU A 560 -49.62 30.78 46.51
N HIS A 561 -48.76 31.02 47.49
CA HIS A 561 -48.20 30.04 48.42
C HIS A 561 -49.30 29.26 49.14
#